data_AF-A0A2E8KGU5-F1
#
_entry.id   AF-A0A2E8KGU5-F1
#
_cell.length_a   1.000
_cell.length_b   1.000
_cell.length_c   1.000
_cell.angle_alpha   90.00
_cell.angle_beta   90.00
_cell.angle_gamma   90.00
#
_symmetry.space_group_name_H-M   'P 1'
#
loop_
_entity.id
_entity.type
_entity.pdbx_description
1 polymer ?
#
loop_
_entity_poly.entity_id
_entity_poly.type
_entity_poly.pdbx_seq_one_letter_code
_entity_poly.pdbx_strand_id
1 'polypeptide(L)'
;MTWFTEANTQQDIIDRAPTLAPAFKEFYDSFWQLSSIPPSVLELCRLRVAQLHQSDYQWQHAQFELSVEQRQSLSQWSKSAVYTQTEKACLAFAEVYCMDPQAITDAQAEAVKSELGDAGLVALIEALGLFYGMTRVSQLWDL
;
A
#
# COMPACT_ATOMS: atom_id res chain seq x y z
N MET A 1 19.14 -17.58 -1.99
CA MET A 1 19.18 -19.06 -2.10
C MET A 1 18.26 -19.63 -1.05
N THR A 2 16.98 -19.80 -1.36
CA THR A 2 15.98 -20.35 -0.44
C THR A 2 15.66 -21.78 -0.84
N TRP A 3 16.14 -22.73 -0.03
CA TRP A 3 15.89 -24.17 -0.17
C TRP A 3 14.46 -24.59 0.21
N PHE A 4 13.58 -23.63 0.52
CA PHE A 4 12.27 -23.85 1.14
C PHE A 4 11.08 -23.65 0.16
N THR A 5 11.29 -23.01 -1.00
CA THR A 5 10.18 -22.61 -1.87
C THR A 5 10.63 -22.15 -3.27
N GLU A 6 9.98 -22.66 -4.33
CA GLU A 6 10.16 -22.22 -5.74
C GLU A 6 9.28 -21.01 -6.13
N ALA A 7 8.59 -20.37 -5.19
CA ALA A 7 7.77 -19.21 -5.49
C ALA A 7 8.65 -18.03 -5.95
N ASN A 8 8.35 -17.47 -7.13
CA ASN A 8 9.01 -16.30 -7.69
C ASN A 8 8.08 -15.08 -7.74
N THR A 9 6.79 -15.28 -7.46
CA THR A 9 5.78 -14.22 -7.41
C THR A 9 4.87 -14.35 -6.18
N GLN A 10 4.15 -13.28 -5.85
CA GLN A 10 3.10 -13.36 -4.83
C GLN A 10 1.96 -14.29 -5.21
N GLN A 11 1.65 -14.39 -6.50
CA GLN A 11 0.63 -15.31 -6.98
C GLN A 11 1.04 -16.76 -6.69
N ASP A 12 2.32 -17.11 -6.91
CA ASP A 12 2.84 -18.45 -6.60
C ASP A 12 2.70 -18.81 -5.11
N ILE A 13 2.77 -17.80 -4.21
CA ILE A 13 2.56 -18.00 -2.77
C ILE A 13 1.07 -18.23 -2.49
N ILE A 14 0.20 -17.37 -3.04
CA ILE A 14 -1.26 -17.43 -2.83
C ILE A 14 -1.83 -18.74 -3.38
N ASP A 15 -1.36 -19.20 -4.54
CA ASP A 15 -1.82 -20.42 -5.21
C ASP A 15 -1.52 -21.71 -4.42
N ARG A 16 -0.66 -21.65 -3.40
CA ARG A 16 -0.47 -22.76 -2.44
C ARG A 16 -1.69 -23.02 -1.57
N ALA A 17 -2.61 -22.07 -1.50
CA ALA A 17 -3.90 -22.19 -0.84
C ALA A 17 -5.03 -22.14 -1.89
N PRO A 18 -5.22 -23.18 -2.72
CA PRO A 18 -6.09 -23.11 -3.89
C PRO A 18 -7.57 -22.85 -3.56
N THR A 19 -8.02 -23.19 -2.35
CA THR A 19 -9.39 -22.89 -1.88
C THR A 19 -9.58 -21.42 -1.51
N LEU A 20 -8.51 -20.71 -1.14
CA LEU A 20 -8.52 -19.32 -0.72
C LEU A 20 -8.15 -18.38 -1.88
N ALA A 21 -7.24 -18.81 -2.76
CA ALA A 21 -6.63 -17.98 -3.80
C ALA A 21 -7.65 -17.17 -4.64
N PRO A 22 -8.76 -17.75 -5.14
CA PRO A 22 -9.73 -16.98 -5.92
C PRO A 22 -10.41 -15.88 -5.10
N ALA A 23 -10.89 -16.22 -3.90
CA ALA A 23 -11.57 -15.28 -3.03
C ALA A 23 -10.65 -14.17 -2.52
N PHE A 24 -9.38 -14.51 -2.22
CA PHE A 24 -8.38 -13.51 -1.85
C PHE A 24 -8.07 -12.56 -3.01
N LYS A 25 -7.94 -13.08 -4.23
CA LYS A 25 -7.73 -12.24 -5.41
C LYS A 25 -8.89 -11.27 -5.63
N GLU A 26 -10.13 -11.75 -5.61
CA GLU A 26 -11.31 -10.90 -5.75
C GLU A 26 -11.38 -9.84 -4.65
N PHE A 27 -11.07 -10.22 -3.41
CA PHE A 27 -11.01 -9.30 -2.29
C PHE A 27 -9.93 -8.23 -2.48
N TYR A 28 -8.70 -8.62 -2.84
CA TYR A 28 -7.60 -7.67 -3.09
C TYR A 28 -7.90 -6.73 -4.26
N ASP A 29 -8.43 -7.27 -5.37
CA ASP A 29 -8.78 -6.50 -6.56
C ASP A 29 -9.88 -5.46 -6.27
N SER A 30 -10.78 -5.75 -5.32
CA SER A 30 -11.88 -4.85 -4.96
C SER A 30 -11.41 -3.50 -4.40
N PHE A 31 -10.24 -3.44 -3.75
CA PHE A 31 -9.69 -2.20 -3.19
C PHE A 31 -9.42 -1.15 -4.27
N TRP A 32 -8.98 -1.60 -5.45
CA TRP A 32 -8.66 -0.73 -6.59
C TRP A 32 -9.90 -0.17 -7.28
N GLN A 33 -11.09 -0.63 -6.90
CA GLN A 33 -12.39 -0.20 -7.43
C GLN A 33 -13.22 0.60 -6.41
N LEU A 34 -12.65 0.91 -5.24
CA LEU A 34 -13.34 1.68 -4.21
C LEU A 34 -13.60 3.11 -4.70
N SER A 35 -14.83 3.59 -4.54
CA SER A 35 -15.19 4.97 -4.86
C SER A 35 -14.75 5.98 -3.80
N SER A 36 -14.39 5.51 -2.59
CA SER A 36 -14.02 6.34 -1.45
C SER A 36 -12.55 6.80 -1.47
N ILE A 37 -11.71 6.18 -2.29
CA ILE A 37 -10.29 6.54 -2.41
C ILE A 37 -9.80 6.26 -3.84
N PRO A 38 -9.12 7.22 -4.50
CA PRO A 38 -8.59 6.98 -5.84
C PRO A 38 -7.52 5.89 -5.86
N PRO A 39 -7.48 5.02 -6.89
CA PRO A 39 -6.49 3.95 -6.99
C PRO A 39 -5.05 4.47 -7.08
N SER A 40 -4.83 5.68 -7.61
CA SER A 40 -3.52 6.32 -7.61
C SER A 40 -3.02 6.65 -6.19
N VAL A 41 -3.92 7.07 -5.28
CA VAL A 41 -3.58 7.35 -3.88
C VAL A 41 -3.25 6.05 -3.14
N LEU A 42 -4.01 4.98 -3.40
CA LEU A 42 -3.71 3.64 -2.88
C LEU A 42 -2.33 3.16 -3.32
N GLU A 43 -2.00 3.29 -4.61
CA GLU A 43 -0.70 2.86 -5.13
C GLU A 43 0.46 3.68 -4.55
N LEU A 44 0.29 4.99 -4.37
CA LEU A 44 1.27 5.83 -3.68
C LEU A 44 1.55 5.33 -2.27
N CYS A 45 0.50 5.02 -1.51
CA CYS A 45 0.62 4.48 -0.17
C CYS A 45 1.29 3.10 -0.19
N ARG A 46 0.88 2.19 -1.09
CA ARG A 46 1.47 0.85 -1.26
C ARG A 46 2.97 0.92 -1.56
N LEU A 47 3.37 1.77 -2.51
CA LEU A 47 4.78 1.97 -2.85
C LEU A 47 5.55 2.64 -1.71
N ARG A 48 4.91 3.50 -0.91
CA ARG A 48 5.55 4.08 0.27
C ARG A 48 5.81 3.02 1.35
N VAL A 49 4.86 2.12 1.58
CA VAL A 49 5.06 0.94 2.46
C VAL A 49 6.24 0.11 1.95
N ALA A 50 6.27 -0.20 0.65
CA ALA A 50 7.39 -0.93 0.03
C ALA A 50 8.74 -0.24 0.27
N GLN A 51 8.82 1.09 0.13
CA GLN A 51 10.03 1.86 0.41
C GLN A 51 10.46 1.79 1.88
N LEU A 52 9.52 1.99 2.82
CA LEU A 52 9.80 1.98 4.25
C LEU A 52 10.34 0.62 4.72
N HIS A 53 9.82 -0.46 4.12
CA HIS A 53 10.24 -1.81 4.45
C HIS A 53 11.33 -2.37 3.53
N GLN A 54 11.84 -1.60 2.56
CA GLN A 54 12.88 -2.03 1.62
C GLN A 54 12.49 -3.30 0.84
N SER A 55 11.24 -3.36 0.35
CA SER A 55 10.80 -4.46 -0.51
C SER A 55 10.95 -4.09 -1.98
N ASP A 56 12.04 -4.56 -2.59
CA ASP A 56 12.29 -4.39 -4.02
C ASP A 56 11.20 -5.05 -4.88
N TYR A 57 10.72 -6.23 -4.47
CA TYR A 57 9.62 -6.91 -5.14
C TYR A 57 8.36 -6.03 -5.21
N GLN A 58 7.89 -5.53 -4.05
CA GLN A 58 6.70 -4.67 -4.01
C GLN A 58 6.90 -3.37 -4.78
N TRP A 59 8.11 -2.82 -4.74
CA TRP A 59 8.45 -1.64 -5.51
C TRP A 59 8.33 -1.89 -7.02
N GLN A 60 8.83 -3.02 -7.52
CA GLN A 60 8.82 -3.34 -8.96
C GLN A 60 7.43 -3.70 -9.49
N HIS A 61 6.56 -4.30 -8.67
CA HIS A 61 5.24 -4.79 -9.08
C HIS A 61 4.11 -3.80 -8.73
N ALA A 62 4.04 -2.72 -9.51
CA ALA A 62 2.98 -1.70 -9.39
C ALA A 62 1.59 -2.26 -9.72
N GLN A 63 0.57 -1.88 -8.95
CA GLN A 63 -0.83 -2.28 -9.20
C GLN A 63 -1.60 -1.23 -10.00
N PHE A 64 -1.16 0.02 -9.93
CA PHE A 64 -1.69 1.13 -10.70
C PHE A 64 -0.55 1.94 -11.30
N GLU A 65 -0.73 2.50 -12.49
CA GLU A 65 0.30 3.31 -13.12
C GLU A 65 0.32 4.73 -12.52
N LEU A 66 1.47 5.10 -11.94
CA LEU A 66 1.75 6.46 -11.49
C LEU A 66 2.64 7.19 -12.50
N SER A 67 2.64 8.53 -12.45
CA SER A 67 3.59 9.29 -13.25
C SER A 67 5.03 8.97 -12.82
N VAL A 68 5.97 9.03 -13.77
CA VAL A 68 7.40 8.83 -13.51
C VAL A 68 7.89 9.80 -12.43
N GLU A 69 7.43 11.05 -12.47
CA GLU A 69 7.80 12.09 -11.51
C GLU A 69 7.29 11.79 -10.09
N GLN A 70 6.04 11.34 -9.95
CA GLN A 70 5.48 10.89 -8.67
C GLN A 70 6.24 9.69 -8.12
N ARG A 71 6.66 8.74 -8.96
CA ARG A 71 7.40 7.57 -8.49
C ARG A 71 8.81 7.94 -8.03
N GLN A 72 9.52 8.79 -8.79
CA GLN A 72 10.89 9.22 -8.46
C GLN A 72 10.95 10.12 -7.23
N SER A 73 9.92 10.94 -7.00
CA SER A 73 9.88 11.89 -5.89
C SER A 73 9.38 11.30 -4.57
N LEU A 74 8.98 10.03 -4.53
CA LEU A 74 8.22 9.45 -3.41
C LEU A 74 9.01 9.42 -2.10
N SER A 75 10.33 9.25 -2.16
CA SER A 75 11.17 9.29 -0.95
C SER A 75 11.24 10.68 -0.30
N GLN A 76 10.86 11.73 -1.04
CA GLN A 76 10.85 13.13 -0.60
C GLN A 76 9.45 13.76 -0.68
N TRP A 77 8.40 12.93 -0.61
CA TRP A 77 7.02 13.34 -0.87
C TRP A 77 6.57 14.56 -0.06
N SER A 78 7.01 14.69 1.19
CA SER A 78 6.57 15.76 2.08
C SER A 78 7.04 17.15 1.61
N LYS A 79 8.16 17.21 0.90
CA LYS A 79 8.74 18.46 0.34
C LYS A 79 8.42 18.66 -1.14
N SER A 80 7.98 17.62 -1.83
CA SER A 80 7.68 17.69 -3.27
C SER A 80 6.38 18.44 -3.53
N ALA A 81 6.38 19.26 -4.58
CA ALA A 81 5.19 19.96 -5.07
C ALA A 81 4.32 19.09 -6.00
N VAL A 82 4.80 17.89 -6.36
CA VAL A 82 4.15 16.97 -7.29
C VAL A 82 2.90 16.33 -6.67
N TYR A 83 2.84 16.24 -5.34
CA TYR A 83 1.73 15.63 -4.63
C TYR A 83 0.70 16.66 -4.18
N THR A 84 -0.56 16.33 -4.41
CA THR A 84 -1.74 17.02 -3.91
C THR A 84 -1.85 16.95 -2.39
N GLN A 85 -2.74 17.76 -1.82
CA GLN A 85 -3.02 17.74 -0.38
C GLN A 85 -3.57 16.37 0.06
N THR A 86 -4.50 15.80 -0.71
CA THR A 86 -5.05 14.45 -0.48
C THR A 86 -3.95 13.38 -0.42
N GLU A 87 -3.05 13.36 -1.41
CA GLU A 87 -1.95 12.40 -1.47
C GLU A 87 -0.99 12.57 -0.29
N LYS A 88 -0.65 13.80 0.07
CA LYS A 88 0.21 14.10 1.23
C LYS A 88 -0.40 13.66 2.54
N ALA A 89 -1.71 13.88 2.73
CA ALA A 89 -2.41 13.43 3.93
C ALA A 89 -2.38 11.91 4.06
N CYS A 90 -2.66 11.19 2.97
CA CYS A 90 -2.65 9.73 2.96
C CYS A 90 -1.23 9.15 3.12
N LEU A 91 -0.21 9.75 2.51
CA LEU A 91 1.19 9.35 2.70
C LEU A 91 1.65 9.57 4.13
N ALA A 92 1.35 10.73 4.74
CA ALA A 92 1.67 11.01 6.14
C ALA A 92 1.02 9.98 7.09
N PHE A 93 -0.24 9.63 6.82
CA PHE A 93 -0.96 8.61 7.57
C PHE A 93 -0.32 7.22 7.39
N ALA A 94 0.00 6.84 6.16
CA ALA A 94 0.62 5.56 5.81
C ALA A 94 1.98 5.36 6.50
N GLU A 95 2.80 6.41 6.60
CA GLU A 95 4.09 6.32 7.31
C GLU A 95 3.91 5.98 8.79
N VAL A 96 3.00 6.66 9.49
CA VAL A 96 2.76 6.37 10.91
C VAL A 96 2.11 5.01 11.08
N TYR A 97 1.14 4.65 10.23
CA TYR A 97 0.54 3.32 10.23
C TYR A 97 1.57 2.19 10.12
N CYS A 98 2.58 2.33 9.25
CA CYS A 98 3.58 1.27 9.07
C CYS A 98 4.61 1.18 10.21
N MET A 99 4.80 2.26 10.97
CA MET A 99 5.83 2.38 12.01
C MET A 99 5.26 2.15 13.40
N ASP A 100 4.19 2.86 13.75
CA ASP A 100 3.47 2.76 15.02
C ASP A 100 2.02 3.22 14.84
N PRO A 101 1.08 2.29 14.53
CA PRO A 101 -0.34 2.62 14.42
C PRO A 101 -0.93 3.30 15.66
N GLN A 102 -0.38 3.08 16.86
CA GLN A 102 -0.89 3.69 18.09
C GLN A 102 -0.50 5.17 18.21
N ALA A 103 0.50 5.61 17.43
CA ALA A 103 0.93 7.00 17.37
C ALA A 103 0.12 7.85 16.36
N ILE A 104 -0.84 7.26 15.65
CA ILE A 104 -1.74 8.00 14.75
C ILE A 104 -2.55 8.98 15.58
N THR A 105 -2.38 10.28 15.29
CA THR A 105 -3.09 11.36 15.99
C THR A 105 -4.46 11.62 15.36
N ASP A 106 -5.38 12.18 16.15
CA ASP A 106 -6.66 12.67 15.64
C ASP A 106 -6.46 13.67 14.49
N ALA A 107 -5.45 14.54 14.58
CA ALA A 107 -5.14 15.50 13.52
C ALA A 107 -4.77 14.83 12.19
N GLN A 108 -4.07 13.69 12.21
CA GLN A 108 -3.75 12.93 11.01
C GLN A 108 -4.98 12.23 10.45
N ALA A 109 -5.84 11.68 11.31
CA ALA A 109 -7.11 11.11 10.88
C ALA A 109 -8.02 12.18 10.27
N GLU A 110 -8.16 13.35 10.91
CA GLU A 110 -8.92 14.49 10.39
C GLU A 110 -8.38 15.03 9.07
N ALA A 111 -7.05 15.03 8.88
CA ALA A 111 -6.45 15.44 7.62
C ALA A 111 -6.89 14.54 6.45
N VAL A 112 -6.95 13.22 6.66
CA VAL A 112 -7.46 12.28 5.64
C VAL A 112 -8.97 12.45 5.45
N LYS A 113 -9.74 12.57 6.53
CA LYS A 113 -11.20 12.75 6.45
C LYS A 113 -11.62 14.05 5.78
N SER A 114 -10.85 15.12 5.95
CA SER A 114 -11.13 16.40 5.26
C SER A 114 -11.05 16.27 3.74
N GLU A 115 -10.27 15.30 3.24
CA GLU A 115 -10.04 15.09 1.81
C GLU A 115 -10.92 13.96 1.24
N LEU A 116 -11.13 12.87 1.99
CA LEU A 116 -11.78 11.65 1.51
C LEU A 116 -13.02 11.22 2.33
N GLY A 117 -13.37 11.97 3.38
CA GLY A 117 -14.43 11.61 4.32
C GLY A 117 -14.10 10.39 5.20
N ASP A 118 -15.02 10.02 6.08
CA ASP A 118 -14.86 8.87 6.98
C ASP A 118 -14.71 7.55 6.21
N ALA A 119 -15.49 7.36 5.15
CA ALA A 119 -15.41 6.17 4.31
C ALA A 119 -14.03 6.03 3.63
N GLY A 120 -13.40 7.15 3.25
CA GLY A 120 -12.06 7.17 2.69
C GLY A 120 -10.99 6.81 3.71
N LEU A 121 -11.10 7.33 4.95
CA LEU A 121 -10.19 6.95 6.03
C LEU A 121 -10.25 5.45 6.34
N VAL A 122 -11.46 4.89 6.46
CA VAL A 122 -11.63 3.44 6.72
C VAL A 122 -11.05 2.62 5.56
N ALA A 123 -11.35 3.00 4.32
CA ALA A 123 -10.79 2.33 3.14
C ALA A 123 -9.25 2.37 3.12
N LEU A 124 -8.64 3.52 3.46
CA LEU A 124 -7.20 3.65 3.55
C LEU A 124 -6.60 2.72 4.63
N ILE A 125 -7.18 2.66 5.83
CA ILE A 125 -6.70 1.81 6.93
C ILE A 125 -6.70 0.34 6.51
N GLU A 126 -7.81 -0.16 5.97
CA GLU A 126 -7.94 -1.56 5.53
C GLU A 126 -6.96 -1.88 4.39
N ALA A 127 -6.80 -0.97 3.43
CA ALA A 127 -5.86 -1.13 2.34
C ALA A 127 -4.40 -1.19 2.85
N LEU A 128 -4.03 -0.33 3.81
CA LEU A 128 -2.70 -0.33 4.40
C LEU A 128 -2.40 -1.62 5.16
N GLY A 129 -3.37 -2.20 5.86
CA GLY A 129 -3.23 -3.52 6.48
C GLY A 129 -2.87 -4.59 5.45
N LEU A 130 -3.57 -4.62 4.32
CA LEU A 130 -3.26 -5.53 3.22
C LEU A 130 -1.89 -5.27 2.60
N PHE A 131 -1.57 -4.03 2.26
CA PHE A 131 -0.30 -3.68 1.62
C PHE A 131 0.90 -3.98 2.51
N TYR A 132 0.79 -3.66 3.80
CA TYR A 132 1.79 -4.03 4.80
C TYR A 132 1.93 -5.55 4.90
N GLY A 133 0.82 -6.28 5.07
CA GLY A 133 0.84 -7.75 5.14
C GLY A 133 1.49 -8.38 3.92
N MET A 134 1.10 -7.97 2.71
CA MET A 134 1.66 -8.47 1.46
C MET A 134 3.14 -8.12 1.29
N THR A 135 3.59 -6.97 1.77
CA THR A 135 5.01 -6.59 1.82
C THR A 135 5.80 -7.55 2.71
N ARG A 136 5.28 -7.86 3.89
CA ARG A 136 5.93 -8.78 4.84
C ARG A 136 5.92 -10.22 4.34
N VAL A 137 4.85 -10.65 3.67
CA VAL A 137 4.77 -11.96 2.99
C VAL A 137 5.82 -12.05 1.90
N SER A 138 5.98 -11.04 1.03
CA SER A 138 7.05 -11.06 0.02
C SER A 138 8.43 -11.28 0.65
N GLN A 139 8.73 -10.59 1.75
CA GLN A 139 10.01 -10.72 2.43
C GLN A 139 10.20 -12.07 3.13
N LEU A 140 9.15 -12.62 3.74
CA LEU A 140 9.22 -13.94 4.39
C LEU A 140 9.50 -15.07 3.38
N TRP A 141 9.07 -14.89 2.13
CA TRP A 141 9.32 -15.84 1.04
C TRP A 141 10.53 -15.46 0.17
N ASP A 142 11.33 -14.48 0.58
CA ASP A 142 12.51 -13.99 -0.14
C ASP A 142 12.23 -13.63 -1.62
N LEU A 143 11.07 -13.00 -1.86
CA LEU A 143 10.70 -12.39 -3.14
C LEU A 143 11.39 -11.03 -3.35
#